data_AF-A0A428JAA5-F1
#
_entry.id   AF-A0A428JAA5-F1
#
_cell.length_a   1.000
_cell.length_b   1.000
_cell.length_c   1.000
_cell.angle_alpha   90.00
_cell.angle_beta   90.00
_cell.angle_gamma   90.00
#
_symmetry.space_group_name_H-M   'P 1'
#
loop_
_entity.id
_entity.type
_entity.pdbx_description
1 polymer ?
#
loop_
_entity_poly.entity_id
_entity_poly.type
_entity_poly.pdbx_seq_one_letter_code
_entity_poly.pdbx_strand_id
1 'polypeptide(L)'
;MWPSNKKYDVWTTISLAVFLIYILFLLYPLISLLIVSFKDPSANTFSLFYFKKFFGREYYLEALFNSFKVTAAVTILSAVVAVPLAYVMTTLKIKGSVLVTTLIVISSVSPPFIGAYSWILLLGRNGVITNFFQNNLNITIPDIYGFTGISLVLILQLFPLVYIYTMGALKSVDRSLIEAAESMNCTGIKKMYKVIVPLIVPTLLAGSLLVFMRALSDFGTPMLIGEGYRTVPVLIFNEFISELGGDAGFAAAISVIVVIIATLVFLLQKYISKKKSFTMNALHPIEPKAAKGLVNILAHTFVYGITIIALLPRIYVIYTSFLKTKGRIFVEEFSLDSYRIAFERLGSSIQITFVLAIAAMVIIVILSVLIAYITVRRPNNINNSLDTVSMFPFIVPGSILGIALLTSFNSKPLLLSGTALIMIISFAIRRLPYTVRSSAAILNQISKSVEEAAISLGASNMKTFFRITLPMMGSGIIAGAILSWINIFSELSTSIILYTGNTRTISIAIYTEVIRGSYGTAAALSTILTVVTVVSLLIFFKVTGKREITM
;
A
#
# COMPACT_ATOMS: atom_id res chain seq x y z
N MET A 1 45.10 24.43 -4.59
CA MET A 1 45.20 23.18 -3.82
C MET A 1 45.03 23.51 -2.35
N TRP A 2 43.87 23.19 -1.76
CA TRP A 2 43.66 23.28 -0.31
C TRP A 2 43.89 21.90 0.31
N PRO A 3 44.47 21.80 1.53
CA PRO A 3 44.82 20.52 2.11
C PRO A 3 43.55 19.72 2.37
N SER A 4 43.43 18.54 1.75
CA SER A 4 42.35 17.59 2.00
C SER A 4 42.58 16.90 3.35
N ASN A 5 42.42 17.63 4.45
CA ASN A 5 42.18 16.98 5.72
C ASN A 5 40.78 16.37 5.65
N LYS A 6 40.71 15.06 5.40
CA LYS A 6 39.49 14.24 5.56
C LYS A 6 39.06 14.30 7.03
N LYS A 7 38.48 15.41 7.46
CA LYS A 7 37.71 15.46 8.70
C LYS A 7 36.53 14.50 8.49
N TYR A 8 36.42 13.50 9.35
CA TYR A 8 35.27 12.60 9.38
C TYR A 8 33.99 13.45 9.44
N ASP A 9 33.26 13.52 8.33
CA ASP A 9 31.99 14.24 8.25
C ASP A 9 30.96 13.45 9.06
N VAL A 10 30.31 14.10 10.02
CA VAL A 10 29.27 13.50 10.87
C VAL A 10 28.19 12.83 10.02
N TRP A 11 27.89 13.40 8.85
CA TRP A 11 26.93 12.85 7.90
C TRP A 11 27.35 11.52 7.28
N THR A 12 28.65 11.27 7.11
CA THR A 12 29.16 9.97 6.65
C THR A 12 28.94 8.90 7.72
N THR A 13 29.16 9.26 8.99
CA THR A 13 28.91 8.35 10.13
C THR A 13 27.42 8.02 10.24
N ILE A 14 26.54 9.02 10.10
CA ILE A 14 25.08 8.81 10.08
C ILE A 14 24.67 7.92 8.90
N SER A 15 25.22 8.16 7.70
CA SER A 15 24.94 7.32 6.52
C SER A 15 25.30 5.86 6.78
N LEU A 16 26.50 5.59 7.31
CA LEU A 16 26.95 4.25 7.66
C LEU A 16 26.08 3.60 8.74
N ALA A 17 25.68 4.35 9.78
CA ALA A 17 24.81 3.85 10.84
C ALA A 17 23.41 3.48 10.32
N VAL A 18 22.82 4.34 9.49
CA VAL A 18 21.52 4.05 8.85
C VAL A 18 21.63 2.85 7.90
N PHE A 19 22.70 2.78 7.12
CA PHE A 19 22.95 1.64 6.23
C PHE A 19 23.13 0.34 7.02
N LEU A 20 23.80 0.37 8.17
CA LEU A 20 23.92 -0.78 9.07
C LEU A 20 22.57 -1.24 9.62
N ILE A 21 21.66 -0.32 9.96
CA ILE A 21 20.29 -0.66 10.39
C ILE A 21 19.55 -1.41 9.26
N TYR A 22 19.68 -0.97 8.01
CA TYR A 22 19.11 -1.69 6.86
C TYR A 22 19.75 -3.06 6.65
N ILE A 23 21.07 -3.15 6.80
CA ILE A 23 21.76 -4.44 6.74
C ILE A 23 21.20 -5.39 7.79
N LEU A 24 21.08 -4.93 9.04
CA LEU A 24 20.67 -5.77 10.15
C LEU A 24 19.21 -6.22 10.06
N PHE A 25 18.28 -5.32 9.75
CA PHE A 25 16.84 -5.62 9.87
C PHE A 25 16.10 -5.84 8.54
N LEU A 26 16.71 -5.53 7.39
CA LEU A 26 16.13 -5.80 6.08
C LEU A 26 16.97 -6.80 5.29
N LEU A 27 18.25 -6.50 5.03
CA LEU A 27 19.06 -7.33 4.14
C LEU A 27 19.43 -8.67 4.79
N TYR A 28 19.87 -8.67 6.04
CA TYR A 28 20.22 -9.91 6.76
C TYR A 28 19.04 -10.89 6.82
N PRO A 29 17.81 -10.48 7.20
CA PRO A 29 16.68 -11.39 7.19
C PRO A 29 16.35 -11.96 5.82
N LEU A 30 16.43 -11.14 4.77
CA LEU A 30 16.16 -11.59 3.41
C LEU A 30 17.26 -12.51 2.86
N ILE A 31 18.52 -12.23 3.18
CA ILE A 31 19.66 -13.08 2.83
C ILE A 31 19.60 -14.39 3.61
N SER A 32 19.25 -14.35 4.89
CA SER A 32 19.04 -15.54 5.73
C SER A 32 17.94 -16.43 5.13
N LEU A 33 16.81 -15.84 4.77
CA LEU A 33 15.73 -16.53 4.07
C LEU A 33 16.21 -17.13 2.74
N LEU A 34 17.00 -16.39 1.94
CA LEU A 34 17.62 -16.92 0.73
C LEU A 34 18.50 -18.13 1.03
N ILE A 35 19.40 -18.06 2.01
CA ILE A 35 20.29 -19.16 2.39
C ILE A 35 19.48 -20.39 2.84
N VAL A 36 18.47 -20.19 3.68
CA VAL A 36 17.59 -21.25 4.20
C VAL A 36 16.83 -21.94 3.06
N SER A 37 16.44 -21.21 2.01
CA SER A 37 15.76 -21.80 0.85
C SER A 37 16.60 -22.82 0.05
N PHE A 38 17.93 -22.75 0.16
CA PHE A 38 18.86 -23.68 -0.50
C PHE A 38 19.43 -24.74 0.45
N LYS A 39 18.93 -24.85 1.68
CA LYS A 39 19.43 -25.86 2.63
C LYS A 39 18.53 -27.08 2.65
N ASP A 40 19.13 -28.25 2.46
CA ASP A 40 18.43 -29.52 2.62
C ASP A 40 17.99 -29.71 4.09
N PRO A 41 16.73 -30.10 4.36
CA PRO A 41 16.25 -30.29 5.73
C PRO A 41 16.98 -31.40 6.49
N SER A 42 17.53 -32.41 5.81
CA SER A 42 18.16 -33.57 6.46
C SER A 42 19.68 -33.39 6.60
N ALA A 43 20.34 -32.87 5.57
CA ALA A 43 21.80 -32.77 5.51
C ALA A 43 22.34 -31.37 5.83
N ASN A 44 21.49 -30.34 5.86
CA ASN A 44 21.86 -28.92 5.99
C ASN A 44 22.92 -28.46 4.94
N THR A 45 23.01 -29.19 3.83
CA THR A 45 23.89 -28.90 2.69
C THR A 45 23.16 -28.09 1.64
N PHE A 46 23.91 -27.46 0.73
CA PHE A 46 23.33 -26.74 -0.40
C PHE A 46 22.60 -27.71 -1.33
N SER A 47 21.31 -27.49 -1.54
CA SER A 47 20.41 -28.35 -2.29
C SER A 47 19.29 -27.55 -2.94
N LEU A 48 18.80 -28.03 -4.09
CA LEU A 48 17.60 -27.51 -4.75
C LEU A 48 16.33 -28.27 -4.34
N PHE A 49 16.37 -29.00 -3.22
CA PHE A 49 15.27 -29.84 -2.75
C PHE A 49 13.91 -29.12 -2.74
N TYR A 50 13.83 -27.95 -2.10
CA TYR A 50 12.58 -27.19 -2.02
C TYR A 50 12.10 -26.66 -3.37
N PHE A 51 13.01 -26.24 -4.24
CA PHE A 51 12.66 -25.81 -5.60
C PHE A 51 12.14 -26.99 -6.43
N LYS A 52 12.75 -28.17 -6.33
CA LYS A 52 12.24 -29.41 -6.95
C LYS A 52 10.85 -29.77 -6.41
N LYS A 53 10.62 -29.67 -5.09
CA LYS A 53 9.30 -29.87 -4.47
C LYS A 53 8.26 -28.88 -5.00
N PHE A 54 8.65 -27.61 -5.17
CA PHE A 54 7.77 -26.56 -5.71
C PHE A 54 7.37 -26.84 -7.16
N PHE A 55 8.36 -26.99 -8.05
CA PHE A 55 8.10 -27.21 -9.47
C PHE A 55 7.57 -28.61 -9.80
N GLY A 56 7.71 -29.57 -8.89
CA GLY A 56 7.23 -30.94 -9.05
C GLY A 56 5.77 -31.17 -8.64
N ARG A 57 5.08 -30.19 -8.03
CA ARG A 57 3.68 -30.34 -7.63
C ARG A 57 2.80 -29.25 -8.25
N GLU A 58 1.76 -29.70 -8.96
CA GLU A 58 0.77 -28.83 -9.62
C GLU A 58 0.13 -27.83 -8.66
N TYR A 59 -0.18 -28.26 -7.44
CA TYR A 59 -0.71 -27.43 -6.36
C TYR A 59 0.04 -26.09 -6.14
N TYR A 60 1.37 -26.11 -6.18
CA TYR A 60 2.17 -24.90 -5.96
C TYR A 60 2.26 -24.01 -7.19
N LEU A 61 2.32 -24.64 -8.38
CA LEU A 61 2.30 -23.93 -9.66
C LEU A 61 0.95 -23.24 -9.89
N GLU A 62 -0.14 -23.89 -9.52
CA GLU A 62 -1.49 -23.33 -9.58
C GLU A 62 -1.59 -22.07 -8.70
N ALA A 63 -1.11 -22.12 -7.46
CA ALA A 63 -1.10 -20.94 -6.58
C ALA A 63 -0.27 -19.78 -7.14
N LEU A 64 0.87 -20.08 -7.77
CA LEU A 64 1.70 -19.09 -8.45
C LEU A 64 0.96 -18.45 -9.63
N PHE A 65 0.36 -19.28 -10.49
CA PHE A 65 -0.40 -18.82 -11.64
C PHE A 65 -1.64 -18.01 -11.21
N ASN A 66 -2.35 -18.47 -10.19
CA ASN A 66 -3.51 -17.79 -9.62
C ASN A 66 -3.15 -16.39 -9.09
N SER A 67 -2.00 -16.27 -8.43
CA SER A 67 -1.50 -14.97 -7.94
C SER A 67 -1.18 -14.03 -9.07
N PHE A 68 -0.49 -14.51 -10.10
CA PHE A 68 -0.15 -13.70 -11.27
C PHE A 68 -1.42 -13.29 -12.02
N LYS A 69 -2.38 -14.20 -12.20
CA LYS A 69 -3.66 -13.96 -12.86
C LYS A 69 -4.47 -12.88 -12.13
N VAL A 70 -4.63 -12.97 -10.80
CA VAL A 70 -5.29 -11.95 -9.98
C VAL A 70 -4.55 -10.62 -10.09
N THR A 71 -3.23 -10.63 -9.89
CA THR A 71 -2.44 -9.39 -9.87
C THR A 71 -2.49 -8.66 -11.21
N ALA A 72 -2.36 -9.39 -12.33
CA ALA A 72 -2.46 -8.84 -13.67
C ALA A 72 -3.87 -8.29 -13.95
N ALA A 73 -4.92 -9.05 -13.64
CA ALA A 73 -6.30 -8.63 -13.82
C ALA A 73 -6.63 -7.37 -13.01
N VAL A 74 -6.28 -7.36 -11.71
CA VAL A 74 -6.48 -6.20 -10.84
C VAL A 74 -5.74 -4.98 -11.36
N THR A 75 -4.49 -5.13 -11.80
CA THR A 75 -3.67 -4.01 -12.30
C THR A 75 -4.28 -3.41 -13.57
N ILE A 76 -4.61 -4.24 -14.55
CA ILE A 76 -5.17 -3.81 -15.83
C ILE A 76 -6.55 -3.18 -15.62
N LEU A 77 -7.44 -3.85 -14.89
CA LEU A 77 -8.80 -3.37 -14.66
C LEU A 77 -8.84 -2.12 -13.78
N SER A 78 -7.94 -2.00 -12.80
CA SER A 78 -7.78 -0.77 -12.03
C SER A 78 -7.39 0.41 -12.92
N ALA A 79 -6.46 0.21 -13.87
CA ALA A 79 -6.10 1.25 -14.83
C ALA A 79 -7.25 1.59 -15.79
N VAL A 80 -8.00 0.58 -16.25
CA VAL A 80 -9.19 0.77 -17.11
C VAL A 80 -10.28 1.57 -16.40
N VAL A 81 -10.45 1.43 -15.09
CA VAL A 81 -11.40 2.25 -14.30
C VAL A 81 -10.82 3.63 -14.01
N ALA A 82 -9.56 3.70 -13.58
CA ALA A 82 -8.93 4.91 -13.10
C ALA A 82 -8.63 5.94 -14.20
N VAL A 83 -8.20 5.50 -15.39
CA VAL A 83 -7.80 6.42 -16.48
C VAL A 83 -9.00 7.23 -17.00
N PRO A 84 -10.15 6.62 -17.36
CA PRO A 84 -11.33 7.38 -17.75
C PRO A 84 -11.84 8.28 -16.61
N LEU A 85 -11.83 7.79 -15.38
CA LEU A 85 -12.25 8.57 -14.21
C LEU A 85 -11.37 9.82 -14.01
N ALA A 86 -10.05 9.67 -14.06
CA ALA A 86 -9.10 10.78 -13.97
C ALA A 86 -9.26 11.76 -15.13
N TYR A 87 -9.48 11.25 -16.35
CA TYR A 87 -9.70 12.09 -17.53
C TYR A 87 -10.97 12.93 -17.40
N VAL A 88 -12.09 12.32 -17.02
CA VAL A 88 -13.36 13.03 -16.81
C VAL A 88 -13.22 14.07 -15.69
N MET A 89 -12.60 13.71 -14.58
CA MET A 89 -12.37 14.61 -13.43
C MET A 89 -11.43 15.79 -13.76
N THR A 90 -10.54 15.63 -14.75
CA THR A 90 -9.61 16.69 -15.17
C THR A 90 -10.18 17.57 -16.29
N THR A 91 -11.02 17.01 -17.17
CA THR A 91 -11.51 17.73 -18.36
C THR A 91 -12.91 18.32 -18.21
N LEU A 92 -13.75 17.76 -17.32
CA LEU A 92 -15.13 18.20 -17.12
C LEU A 92 -15.34 18.80 -15.73
N LYS A 93 -16.15 19.87 -15.66
CA LYS A 93 -16.60 20.45 -14.37
C LYS A 93 -17.62 19.54 -13.71
N ILE A 94 -17.15 18.63 -12.84
CA ILE A 94 -18.01 17.80 -11.99
C ILE A 94 -18.35 18.56 -10.70
N LYS A 95 -19.64 18.60 -10.35
CA LYS A 95 -20.11 19.26 -9.13
C LYS A 95 -19.58 18.52 -7.90
N GLY A 96 -18.94 19.25 -6.98
CA GLY A 96 -18.34 18.64 -5.77
C GLY A 96 -17.10 17.78 -6.06
N SER A 97 -16.36 18.04 -7.16
CA SER A 97 -15.18 17.26 -7.57
C SER A 97 -14.12 17.05 -6.47
N VAL A 98 -13.95 18.02 -5.58
CA VAL A 98 -13.06 17.90 -4.41
C VAL A 98 -13.57 16.82 -3.45
N LEU A 99 -14.86 16.87 -3.07
CA LEU A 99 -15.46 15.87 -2.19
C LEU A 99 -15.38 14.47 -2.82
N VAL A 100 -15.71 14.35 -4.11
CA VAL A 100 -15.61 13.09 -4.85
C VAL A 100 -14.18 12.54 -4.81
N THR A 101 -13.18 13.39 -5.10
CA THR A 101 -11.77 12.99 -5.04
C THR A 101 -11.38 12.53 -3.64
N THR A 102 -11.79 13.27 -2.60
CA THR A 102 -11.56 12.88 -1.20
C THR A 102 -12.21 11.53 -0.87
N LEU A 103 -13.44 11.28 -1.33
CA LEU A 103 -14.16 10.03 -1.11
C LEU A 103 -13.52 8.83 -1.83
N ILE A 104 -13.09 9.01 -3.08
CA ILE A 104 -12.31 8.01 -3.84
C ILE A 104 -11.01 7.68 -3.12
N VAL A 105 -10.34 8.68 -2.55
CA VAL A 105 -9.15 8.45 -1.77
C VAL A 105 -9.49 7.65 -0.51
N ILE A 106 -10.49 8.08 0.26
CA ILE A 106 -10.96 7.41 1.49
C ILE A 106 -11.23 5.92 1.25
N SER A 107 -11.83 5.55 0.12
CA SER A 107 -12.11 4.14 -0.19
C SER A 107 -10.85 3.27 -0.31
N SER A 108 -9.69 3.85 -0.66
CA SER A 108 -8.40 3.13 -0.75
C SER A 108 -7.63 3.01 0.57
N VAL A 109 -8.04 3.76 1.60
CA VAL A 109 -7.22 3.89 2.82
C VAL A 109 -7.49 2.76 3.84
N SER A 110 -8.70 2.20 3.81
CA SER A 110 -9.07 1.03 4.60
C SER A 110 -8.26 -0.21 4.18
N PRO A 111 -7.97 -1.16 5.09
CA PRO A 111 -7.42 -2.45 4.69
C PRO A 111 -8.29 -3.17 3.64
N PRO A 112 -7.70 -3.85 2.64
CA PRO A 112 -8.44 -4.63 1.63
C PRO A 112 -9.31 -5.74 2.24
N PHE A 113 -8.82 -6.40 3.28
CA PHE A 113 -9.53 -7.52 3.92
C PHE A 113 -10.84 -7.08 4.61
N ILE A 114 -10.94 -5.83 5.09
CA ILE A 114 -12.21 -5.27 5.57
C ILE A 114 -13.18 -5.15 4.41
N GLY A 115 -12.70 -4.68 3.25
CA GLY A 115 -13.49 -4.68 2.01
C GLY A 115 -13.96 -6.09 1.64
N ALA A 116 -13.09 -7.10 1.74
CA ALA A 116 -13.44 -8.49 1.49
C ALA A 116 -14.57 -8.94 2.42
N TYR A 117 -14.44 -8.68 3.72
CA TYR A 117 -15.48 -8.96 4.71
C TYR A 117 -16.81 -8.25 4.39
N SER A 118 -16.79 -6.94 4.11
CA SER A 118 -18.02 -6.21 3.72
C SER A 118 -18.67 -6.81 2.49
N TRP A 119 -17.87 -7.21 1.49
CA TRP A 119 -18.36 -7.80 0.26
C TRP A 119 -18.91 -9.22 0.47
N ILE A 120 -18.44 -9.98 1.47
CA ILE A 120 -19.11 -11.22 1.93
C ILE A 120 -20.53 -10.90 2.39
N LEU A 121 -20.72 -9.85 3.18
CA LEU A 121 -22.06 -9.50 3.67
C LEU A 121 -22.99 -8.94 2.58
N LEU A 122 -22.42 -8.40 1.50
CA LEU A 122 -23.19 -7.83 0.39
C LEU A 122 -23.48 -8.87 -0.71
N LEU A 123 -22.46 -9.57 -1.20
CA LEU A 123 -22.47 -10.47 -2.36
C LEU A 123 -22.12 -11.93 -2.01
N GLY A 124 -21.98 -12.27 -0.73
CA GLY A 124 -21.86 -13.66 -0.32
C GLY A 124 -23.13 -14.47 -0.62
N ARG A 125 -23.09 -15.78 -0.36
CA ARG A 125 -24.21 -16.70 -0.60
C ARG A 125 -25.50 -16.31 0.15
N ASN A 126 -25.37 -15.60 1.27
CA ASN A 126 -26.48 -15.01 2.02
C ASN A 126 -26.30 -13.49 2.16
N GLY A 127 -25.77 -12.85 1.11
CA GLY A 127 -25.51 -11.41 1.08
C GLY A 127 -26.78 -10.61 0.81
N VAL A 128 -26.81 -9.35 1.26
CA VAL A 128 -27.99 -8.48 1.08
C VAL A 128 -28.31 -8.25 -0.40
N ILE A 129 -27.30 -8.04 -1.25
CA ILE A 129 -27.49 -7.85 -2.69
C ILE A 129 -27.90 -9.17 -3.33
N THR A 130 -27.25 -10.28 -2.98
CA THR A 130 -27.59 -11.62 -3.48
C THR A 130 -29.06 -11.95 -3.20
N ASN A 131 -29.51 -11.77 -1.97
CA ASN A 131 -30.89 -12.03 -1.54
C ASN A 131 -31.89 -11.08 -2.21
N PHE A 132 -31.53 -9.80 -2.40
CA PHE A 132 -32.39 -8.85 -3.11
C PHE A 132 -32.66 -9.29 -4.55
N PHE A 133 -31.63 -9.67 -5.31
CA PHE A 133 -31.82 -10.12 -6.69
C PHE A 133 -32.53 -11.47 -6.78
N GLN A 134 -32.26 -12.39 -5.85
CA GLN A 134 -32.94 -13.68 -5.80
C GLN A 134 -34.42 -13.52 -5.45
N ASN A 135 -34.76 -12.77 -4.40
CA ASN A 135 -36.14 -12.68 -3.89
C ASN A 135 -37.02 -11.73 -4.69
N ASN A 136 -36.47 -10.64 -5.24
CA ASN A 136 -37.26 -9.62 -5.95
C ASN A 136 -37.23 -9.79 -7.46
N LEU A 137 -36.15 -10.37 -8.02
CA LEU A 137 -35.96 -10.46 -9.48
C LEU A 137 -35.81 -11.91 -9.98
N ASN A 138 -35.76 -12.91 -9.09
CA ASN A 138 -35.46 -14.32 -9.44
C ASN A 138 -34.15 -14.48 -10.25
N ILE A 139 -33.16 -13.60 -10.02
CA ILE A 139 -31.86 -13.65 -10.69
C ILE A 139 -30.81 -14.18 -9.72
N THR A 140 -30.16 -15.29 -10.08
CA THR A 140 -29.02 -15.83 -9.33
C THR A 140 -27.74 -15.11 -9.73
N ILE A 141 -27.20 -14.30 -8.82
CA ILE A 141 -25.91 -13.61 -9.01
C ILE A 141 -24.77 -14.56 -8.61
N PRO A 142 -23.61 -14.54 -9.31
CA PRO A 142 -22.40 -15.23 -8.87
C PRO A 142 -21.98 -14.80 -7.45
N ASP A 143 -21.51 -15.76 -6.64
CA ASP A 143 -21.01 -15.44 -5.31
C ASP A 143 -19.63 -14.72 -5.36
N ILE A 144 -19.26 -14.11 -4.22
CA ILE A 144 -18.02 -13.34 -4.08
C ILE A 144 -16.77 -14.23 -3.91
N TYR A 145 -16.88 -15.55 -3.94
CA TYR A 145 -15.75 -16.42 -3.61
C TYR A 145 -14.88 -16.71 -4.85
N GLY A 146 -13.59 -16.91 -4.62
CA GLY A 146 -12.60 -17.20 -5.67
C GLY A 146 -12.12 -15.98 -6.45
N PHE A 147 -11.68 -16.21 -7.69
CA PHE A 147 -10.98 -15.24 -8.53
C PHE A 147 -11.74 -13.92 -8.73
N THR A 148 -13.04 -14.00 -9.03
CA THR A 148 -13.86 -12.84 -9.40
C THR A 148 -14.02 -11.89 -8.22
N GLY A 149 -14.32 -12.41 -7.03
CA GLY A 149 -14.47 -11.57 -5.85
C GLY A 149 -13.14 -11.02 -5.33
N ILE A 150 -12.06 -11.81 -5.34
CA ILE A 150 -10.71 -11.27 -5.02
C ILE A 150 -10.39 -10.10 -5.95
N SER A 151 -10.64 -10.27 -7.26
CA SER A 151 -10.39 -9.22 -8.25
C SER A 151 -11.27 -7.99 -8.00
N LEU A 152 -12.57 -8.17 -7.77
CA LEU A 152 -13.51 -7.07 -7.50
C LEU A 152 -13.08 -6.24 -6.28
N VAL A 153 -12.81 -6.91 -5.16
CA VAL A 153 -12.40 -6.26 -3.90
C VAL A 153 -11.13 -5.46 -4.12
N LEU A 154 -10.11 -6.07 -4.73
CA LEU A 154 -8.82 -5.42 -4.95
C LEU A 154 -8.88 -4.30 -5.99
N ILE A 155 -9.69 -4.41 -7.05
CA ILE A 155 -9.88 -3.33 -8.04
C ILE A 155 -10.48 -2.10 -7.34
N LEU A 156 -11.60 -2.27 -6.64
CA LEU A 156 -12.30 -1.16 -5.95
C LEU A 156 -11.45 -0.53 -4.85
N GLN A 157 -10.51 -1.30 -4.29
CA GLN A 157 -9.57 -0.84 -3.29
C GLN A 157 -8.38 -0.08 -3.90
N LEU A 158 -7.83 -0.55 -5.02
CA LEU A 158 -6.52 -0.14 -5.53
C LEU A 158 -6.59 0.81 -6.74
N PHE A 159 -7.73 0.89 -7.45
CA PHE A 159 -7.90 1.88 -8.53
C PHE A 159 -7.63 3.34 -8.10
N PRO A 160 -7.91 3.78 -6.85
CA PRO A 160 -7.64 5.17 -6.46
C PRO A 160 -6.15 5.53 -6.53
N LEU A 161 -5.26 4.54 -6.37
CA LEU A 161 -3.81 4.74 -6.51
C LEU A 161 -3.48 5.14 -7.95
N VAL A 162 -3.98 4.41 -8.94
CA VAL A 162 -3.76 4.76 -10.37
C VAL A 162 -4.45 6.08 -10.71
N TYR A 163 -5.63 6.34 -10.13
CA TYR A 163 -6.38 7.57 -10.34
C TYR A 163 -5.58 8.81 -9.90
N ILE A 164 -4.98 8.79 -8.71
CA ILE A 164 -4.15 9.90 -8.22
C ILE A 164 -2.97 10.18 -9.16
N TYR A 165 -2.21 9.14 -9.52
CA TYR A 165 -1.05 9.27 -10.40
C TYR A 165 -1.45 9.78 -11.79
N THR A 166 -2.56 9.26 -12.33
CA THR A 166 -3.06 9.66 -13.65
C THR A 166 -3.59 11.09 -13.64
N MET A 167 -4.33 11.49 -12.59
CA MET A 167 -4.84 12.85 -12.45
C MET A 167 -3.70 13.87 -12.34
N GLY A 168 -2.66 13.56 -11.56
CA GLY A 168 -1.45 14.40 -11.47
C GLY A 168 -0.76 14.56 -12.83
N ALA A 169 -0.59 13.47 -13.58
CA ALA A 169 0.01 13.48 -14.91
C ALA A 169 -0.83 14.27 -15.93
N LEU A 170 -2.15 14.12 -15.90
CA LEU A 170 -3.05 14.85 -16.81
C LEU A 170 -3.01 16.36 -16.56
N LYS A 171 -2.94 16.78 -15.29
CA LYS A 171 -2.80 18.20 -14.93
C LYS A 171 -1.46 18.80 -15.37
N SER A 172 -0.42 17.99 -15.54
CA SER A 172 0.89 18.43 -16.05
C SER A 172 1.01 18.38 -17.59
N VAL A 173 -0.03 17.95 -18.31
CA VAL A 173 -0.08 18.04 -19.78
C VAL A 173 -0.42 19.47 -20.19
N ASP A 174 0.38 20.05 -21.10
CA ASP A 174 0.08 21.35 -21.66
C ASP A 174 -1.10 21.26 -22.67
N ARG A 175 -2.08 22.14 -22.48
CA ARG A 175 -3.28 22.24 -23.31
C ARG A 175 -2.97 22.54 -24.77
N SER A 176 -1.86 23.21 -25.08
CA SER A 176 -1.43 23.48 -26.47
C SER A 176 -1.25 22.21 -27.30
N LEU A 177 -0.80 21.10 -26.68
CA LEU A 177 -0.67 19.81 -27.36
C LEU A 177 -2.04 19.22 -27.74
N ILE A 178 -3.04 19.46 -26.90
CA ILE A 178 -4.42 19.04 -27.14
C ILE A 178 -5.04 19.89 -28.27
N GLU A 179 -4.84 21.20 -28.26
CA GLU A 179 -5.35 22.12 -29.28
C GLU A 179 -4.67 21.93 -30.64
N ALA A 180 -3.36 21.63 -30.65
CA ALA A 180 -2.64 21.26 -31.87
C ALA A 180 -3.16 19.94 -32.46
N ALA A 181 -3.44 18.94 -31.61
CA ALA A 181 -4.04 17.69 -32.05
C ALA A 181 -5.45 17.91 -32.64
N GLU A 182 -6.27 18.74 -32.01
CA GLU A 182 -7.61 19.08 -32.49
C GLU A 182 -7.56 19.83 -33.82
N SER A 183 -6.63 20.77 -34.00
CA SER A 183 -6.36 21.46 -35.27
C SER A 183 -5.97 20.49 -36.41
N MET A 184 -5.37 19.35 -36.08
CA MET A 184 -5.04 18.28 -37.03
C MET A 184 -6.15 17.22 -37.18
N ASN A 185 -7.40 17.53 -36.81
CA ASN A 185 -8.54 16.58 -36.83
C ASN A 185 -8.29 15.30 -36.00
N CYS A 186 -7.52 15.41 -34.92
CA CYS A 186 -7.35 14.35 -33.92
C CYS A 186 -8.22 14.64 -32.70
N THR A 187 -9.47 14.16 -32.72
CA THR A 187 -10.50 14.44 -31.70
C THR A 187 -10.97 13.17 -30.98
N GLY A 188 -11.73 13.33 -29.89
CA GLY A 188 -12.38 12.22 -29.17
C GLY A 188 -11.44 11.11 -28.69
N ILE A 189 -11.81 9.85 -28.97
CA ILE A 189 -11.06 8.65 -28.58
C ILE A 189 -9.69 8.58 -29.29
N LYS A 190 -9.61 9.05 -30.54
CA LYS A 190 -8.36 9.09 -31.31
C LYS A 190 -7.32 9.97 -30.61
N LYS A 191 -7.73 11.12 -30.09
CA LYS A 191 -6.90 12.03 -29.28
C LYS A 191 -6.40 11.36 -28.00
N MET A 192 -7.28 10.62 -27.32
CA MET A 192 -6.93 9.90 -26.10
C MET A 192 -5.77 8.93 -26.34
N TYR A 193 -5.89 8.02 -27.31
CA TYR A 193 -4.88 6.99 -27.53
C TYR A 193 -3.62 7.48 -28.27
N LYS A 194 -3.73 8.49 -29.15
CA LYS A 194 -2.57 8.97 -29.93
C LYS A 194 -1.76 10.05 -29.23
N VAL A 195 -2.36 10.83 -28.33
CA VAL A 195 -1.71 12.01 -27.73
C VAL A 195 -1.66 11.86 -26.21
N ILE A 196 -2.82 11.77 -25.55
CA ILE A 196 -2.89 11.85 -24.09
C ILE A 196 -2.24 10.63 -23.44
N VAL A 197 -2.67 9.41 -23.79
CA VAL A 197 -2.16 8.17 -23.18
C VAL A 197 -0.64 8.08 -23.32
N PRO A 198 -0.02 8.21 -24.51
CA PRO A 198 1.44 8.16 -24.66
C PRO A 198 2.21 9.14 -23.77
N LEU A 199 1.68 10.35 -23.57
CA LEU A 199 2.28 11.36 -22.68
C LEU A 199 2.24 10.93 -21.22
N ILE A 200 1.12 10.34 -20.76
CA ILE A 200 0.96 9.91 -19.37
C ILE A 200 1.45 8.48 -19.09
N VAL A 201 1.87 7.71 -20.12
CA VAL A 201 2.29 6.31 -19.96
C VAL A 201 3.33 6.11 -18.85
N PRO A 202 4.40 6.93 -18.71
CA PRO A 202 5.40 6.71 -17.65
C PRO A 202 4.79 6.77 -16.24
N THR A 203 3.94 7.77 -16.01
CA THR A 203 3.25 7.95 -14.73
C THR A 203 2.18 6.89 -14.50
N LEU A 204 1.46 6.52 -15.57
CA LEU A 204 0.47 5.44 -15.53
C LEU A 204 1.13 4.09 -15.20
N LEU A 205 2.30 3.79 -15.80
CA LEU A 205 3.07 2.58 -15.50
C LEU A 205 3.59 2.58 -14.06
N ALA A 206 4.01 3.73 -13.54
CA ALA A 206 4.42 3.85 -12.14
C ALA A 206 3.25 3.59 -11.18
N GLY A 207 2.08 4.20 -11.41
CA GLY A 207 0.88 3.94 -10.62
C GLY A 207 0.38 2.49 -10.74
N SER A 208 0.43 1.92 -11.94
CA SER A 208 0.03 0.52 -12.19
C SER A 208 0.98 -0.47 -11.51
N LEU A 209 2.29 -0.19 -11.48
CA LEU A 209 3.25 -1.01 -10.75
C LEU A 209 2.96 -1.01 -9.24
N LEU A 210 2.57 0.12 -8.66
CA LEU A 210 2.16 0.16 -7.26
C LEU A 210 0.95 -0.74 -7.00
N VAL A 211 -0.06 -0.71 -7.88
CA VAL A 211 -1.21 -1.63 -7.78
C VAL A 211 -0.78 -3.08 -7.93
N PHE A 212 0.09 -3.39 -8.89
CA PHE A 212 0.63 -4.73 -9.09
C PHE A 212 1.33 -5.23 -7.82
N MET A 213 2.23 -4.44 -7.24
CA MET A 213 2.96 -4.80 -6.02
C MET A 213 2.01 -4.98 -4.82
N ARG A 214 0.99 -4.11 -4.69
CA ARG A 214 -0.01 -4.21 -3.62
C ARG A 214 -0.88 -5.44 -3.75
N ALA A 215 -1.35 -5.77 -4.96
CA ALA A 215 -2.18 -6.95 -5.21
C ALA A 215 -1.38 -8.26 -5.05
N LEU A 216 -0.13 -8.30 -5.54
CA LEU A 216 0.75 -9.47 -5.38
C LEU A 216 1.06 -9.77 -3.90
N SER A 217 1.10 -8.73 -3.08
CA SER A 217 1.41 -8.82 -1.65
C SER A 217 0.19 -8.98 -0.76
N ASP A 218 -1.02 -9.00 -1.32
CA ASP A 218 -2.25 -9.07 -0.54
C ASP A 218 -2.49 -10.48 0.00
N PHE A 219 -2.50 -10.57 1.32
CA PHE A 219 -2.77 -11.81 2.04
C PHE A 219 -4.24 -11.88 2.49
N GLY A 220 -4.77 -10.78 3.02
CA GLY A 220 -6.04 -10.80 3.74
C GLY A 220 -7.26 -11.06 2.84
N THR A 221 -7.28 -10.54 1.61
CA THR A 221 -8.44 -10.75 0.71
C THR A 221 -8.52 -12.21 0.25
N PRO A 222 -7.47 -12.82 -0.35
CA PRO A 222 -7.55 -14.21 -0.79
C PRO A 222 -7.74 -15.18 0.37
N MET A 223 -7.23 -14.87 1.56
CA MET A 223 -7.43 -15.71 2.74
C MET A 223 -8.91 -15.75 3.19
N LEU A 224 -9.64 -14.64 3.06
CA LEU A 224 -11.04 -14.57 3.50
C LEU A 224 -12.04 -15.07 2.44
N ILE A 225 -11.82 -14.76 1.15
CA ILE A 225 -12.77 -15.06 0.08
C ILE A 225 -12.23 -15.96 -1.01
N GLY A 226 -11.04 -16.55 -0.85
CA GLY A 226 -10.45 -17.42 -1.88
C GLY A 226 -11.18 -18.74 -2.07
N GLU A 227 -11.69 -19.37 -1.00
CA GLU A 227 -12.43 -20.65 -1.00
C GLU A 227 -11.90 -21.68 -2.04
N GLY A 228 -10.64 -22.09 -1.88
CA GLY A 228 -9.95 -22.99 -2.81
C GLY A 228 -9.07 -22.28 -3.84
N TYR A 229 -9.37 -21.02 -4.16
CA TYR A 229 -8.51 -20.17 -4.98
C TYR A 229 -7.35 -19.60 -4.15
N ARG A 230 -6.24 -20.33 -4.13
CA ARG A 230 -5.07 -20.00 -3.31
C ARG A 230 -4.12 -19.07 -4.06
N THR A 231 -3.69 -18.02 -3.39
CA THR A 231 -2.59 -17.16 -3.84
C THR A 231 -1.31 -17.46 -3.07
N VAL A 232 -0.18 -17.01 -3.58
CA VAL A 232 1.14 -17.28 -3.00
C VAL A 232 1.28 -16.69 -1.59
N PRO A 233 0.80 -15.47 -1.27
CA PRO A 233 0.83 -14.99 0.12
C PRO A 233 0.12 -15.94 1.09
N VAL A 234 -1.02 -16.53 0.69
CA VAL A 234 -1.76 -17.51 1.48
C VAL A 234 -1.01 -18.83 1.57
N LEU A 235 -0.44 -19.29 0.46
CA LEU A 235 0.36 -20.50 0.42
C LEU A 235 1.58 -20.41 1.35
N ILE A 236 2.33 -19.31 1.29
CA ILE A 236 3.48 -19.03 2.17
C ILE A 236 3.06 -19.10 3.63
N PHE A 237 1.93 -18.47 3.97
CA PHE A 237 1.39 -18.50 5.34
C PHE A 237 1.04 -19.92 5.77
N ASN A 238 0.31 -20.67 4.95
CA ASN A 238 -0.12 -22.03 5.27
C ASN A 238 1.07 -22.98 5.44
N GLU A 239 2.07 -22.93 4.55
CA GLU A 239 3.26 -23.77 4.66
C GLU A 239 4.11 -23.42 5.88
N PHE A 240 4.12 -22.16 6.32
CA PHE A 240 4.87 -21.73 7.49
C PHE A 240 4.17 -22.01 8.83
N ILE A 241 2.85 -21.80 8.91
CA ILE A 241 2.06 -21.93 10.14
C ILE A 241 1.41 -23.31 10.31
N SER A 242 1.43 -24.17 9.29
CA SER A 242 0.76 -25.48 9.24
C SER A 242 0.75 -26.23 10.57
N GLU A 243 -0.45 -26.64 11.02
CA GLU A 243 -0.66 -27.42 12.25
C GLU A 243 0.00 -28.81 12.20
N LEU A 244 0.35 -29.30 11.01
CA LEU A 244 1.04 -30.58 10.79
C LEU A 244 2.58 -30.46 10.84
N GLY A 245 3.10 -29.32 11.32
CA GLY A 245 4.52 -28.99 11.32
C GLY A 245 4.90 -28.17 10.10
N GLY A 246 4.86 -26.83 10.25
CA GLY A 246 5.25 -25.90 9.20
C GLY A 246 6.71 -26.08 8.74
N ASP A 247 6.96 -25.83 7.46
CA ASP A 247 8.25 -25.99 6.80
C ASP A 247 8.80 -24.60 6.44
N ALA A 248 9.58 -24.02 7.37
CA ALA A 248 10.18 -22.71 7.19
C ALA A 248 11.14 -22.65 5.98
N GLY A 249 11.81 -23.77 5.68
CA GLY A 249 12.70 -23.88 4.52
C GLY A 249 11.95 -23.82 3.20
N PHE A 250 10.84 -24.53 3.12
CA PHE A 250 9.99 -24.51 1.93
C PHE A 250 9.27 -23.18 1.76
N ALA A 251 8.74 -22.58 2.83
CA ALA A 251 8.13 -21.24 2.77
C ALA A 251 9.15 -20.17 2.33
N ALA A 252 10.42 -20.31 2.74
CA ALA A 252 11.51 -19.46 2.26
C ALA A 252 11.77 -19.64 0.75
N ALA A 253 11.75 -20.88 0.23
CA ALA A 253 11.91 -21.11 -1.21
C ALA A 253 10.79 -20.50 -2.05
N ILE A 254 9.53 -20.65 -1.62
CA ILE A 254 8.38 -20.00 -2.28
C ILE A 254 8.58 -18.47 -2.27
N SER A 255 9.01 -17.93 -1.14
CA SER A 255 9.26 -16.50 -0.98
C SER A 255 10.34 -15.98 -1.94
N VAL A 256 11.44 -16.72 -2.11
CA VAL A 256 12.52 -16.35 -3.05
C VAL A 256 11.99 -16.31 -4.49
N ILE A 257 11.19 -17.28 -4.91
CA ILE A 257 10.59 -17.32 -6.24
C ILE A 257 9.75 -16.04 -6.49
N VAL A 258 8.92 -15.65 -5.52
CA VAL A 258 8.09 -14.44 -5.63
C VAL A 258 8.94 -13.17 -5.67
N VAL A 259 9.97 -13.06 -4.83
CA VAL A 259 10.85 -11.88 -4.81
C VAL A 259 11.58 -11.74 -6.15
N ILE A 260 12.01 -12.83 -6.77
CA ILE A 260 12.61 -12.82 -8.11
C ILE A 260 11.59 -12.32 -9.14
N ILE A 261 10.38 -12.86 -9.17
CA ILE A 261 9.33 -12.45 -10.13
C ILE A 261 8.97 -10.97 -9.94
N ALA A 262 8.76 -10.54 -8.69
CA ALA A 262 8.46 -9.15 -8.35
C ALA A 262 9.58 -8.20 -8.80
N THR A 263 10.85 -8.60 -8.59
CA THR A 263 12.02 -7.84 -9.03
C THR A 263 12.09 -7.75 -10.55
N LEU A 264 11.84 -8.85 -11.27
CA LEU A 264 11.82 -8.84 -12.74
C LEU A 264 10.74 -7.92 -13.30
N VAL A 265 9.53 -7.94 -12.74
CA VAL A 265 8.44 -7.04 -13.14
C VAL A 265 8.80 -5.57 -12.86
N PHE A 266 9.39 -5.29 -11.68
CA PHE A 266 9.88 -3.96 -11.35
C PHE A 266 10.95 -3.46 -12.33
N LEU A 267 11.95 -4.30 -12.65
CA LEU A 267 13.02 -3.96 -13.58
C LEU A 267 12.49 -3.75 -15.00
N LEU A 268 11.55 -4.58 -15.44
CA LEU A 268 10.88 -4.43 -16.73
C LEU A 268 10.10 -3.10 -16.79
N GLN A 269 9.31 -2.78 -15.76
CA GLN A 269 8.60 -1.51 -15.69
C GLN A 269 9.56 -0.32 -15.70
N LYS A 270 10.66 -0.39 -14.95
CA LYS A 270 11.69 0.66 -14.89
C LYS A 270 12.35 0.86 -16.26
N TYR A 271 12.64 -0.22 -16.97
CA TYR A 271 13.18 -0.19 -18.33
C TYR A 271 12.22 0.49 -19.32
N ILE A 272 10.94 0.10 -19.32
CA ILE A 272 9.92 0.70 -20.19
C ILE A 272 9.71 2.18 -19.87
N SER A 273 9.64 2.54 -18.59
CA SER A 273 9.39 3.92 -18.15
C SER A 273 10.52 4.86 -18.55
N LYS A 274 11.78 4.40 -18.47
CA LYS A 274 12.94 5.18 -18.95
C LYS A 274 12.87 5.51 -20.43
N LYS A 275 12.43 4.57 -21.28
CA LYS A 275 12.31 4.78 -22.73
C LYS A 275 11.20 5.75 -23.13
N LYS A 276 10.18 5.91 -22.30
CA LYS A 276 8.99 6.73 -22.58
C LYS A 276 8.94 8.01 -21.77
N SER A 277 10.00 8.36 -21.05
CA SER A 277 10.02 9.55 -20.19
C SER A 277 10.04 10.83 -21.03
N PHE A 278 9.00 11.65 -20.91
CA PHE A 278 8.91 12.97 -21.51
C PHE A 278 8.99 14.04 -20.41
N THR A 279 9.69 15.14 -20.67
CA THR A 279 9.69 16.29 -19.76
C THR A 279 8.35 17.00 -19.89
N MET A 280 7.52 16.92 -18.86
CA MET A 280 6.19 17.53 -18.83
C MET A 280 6.19 18.72 -17.89
N ASN A 281 6.28 19.92 -18.44
CA ASN A 281 6.02 21.17 -17.72
C ASN A 281 4.90 21.90 -18.47
N ALA A 282 3.69 21.88 -17.92
CA ALA A 282 2.58 22.65 -18.48
C ALA A 282 2.76 24.13 -18.14
N LEU A 283 2.82 24.97 -19.17
CA LEU A 283 2.63 26.41 -19.04
C LEU A 283 1.12 26.73 -19.00
N HIS A 284 0.32 25.97 -19.75
CA HIS A 284 -1.14 26.06 -19.79
C HIS A 284 -1.77 24.71 -19.41
N PRO A 285 -2.10 24.47 -18.12
CA PRO A 285 -2.71 23.21 -17.72
C PRO A 285 -4.12 23.03 -18.30
N ILE A 286 -4.58 21.77 -18.36
CA ILE A 286 -5.95 21.45 -18.80
C ILE A 286 -6.96 22.09 -17.84
N GLU A 287 -7.86 22.90 -18.39
CA GLU A 287 -8.95 23.50 -17.62
C GLU A 287 -10.26 22.70 -17.76
N PRO A 288 -10.93 22.35 -16.64
CA PRO A 288 -12.22 21.68 -16.70
C PRO A 288 -13.29 22.55 -17.37
N LYS A 289 -13.98 22.01 -18.38
CA LYS A 289 -15.08 22.69 -19.09
C LYS A 289 -16.44 22.15 -18.63
N ALA A 290 -17.45 23.01 -18.60
CA ALA A 290 -18.81 22.56 -18.28
C ALA A 290 -19.41 21.81 -19.47
N ALA A 291 -19.82 20.55 -19.27
CA ALA A 291 -20.58 19.80 -20.25
C ALA A 291 -22.07 20.19 -20.18
N LYS A 292 -22.80 20.04 -21.29
CA LYS A 292 -24.25 20.25 -21.36
C LYS A 292 -24.96 18.96 -21.84
N GLY A 293 -26.25 18.85 -21.55
CA GLY A 293 -27.11 17.76 -22.02
C GLY A 293 -26.66 16.37 -21.52
N LEU A 294 -26.76 15.38 -22.41
CA LEU A 294 -26.52 13.96 -22.09
C LEU A 294 -25.09 13.69 -21.60
N VAL A 295 -24.08 14.38 -22.15
CA VAL A 295 -22.68 14.22 -21.74
C VAL A 295 -22.48 14.60 -20.27
N ASN A 296 -23.17 15.64 -19.80
CA ASN A 296 -23.10 16.05 -18.41
C ASN A 296 -23.69 14.98 -17.48
N ILE A 297 -24.85 14.42 -17.85
CA ILE A 297 -25.53 13.38 -17.08
C ILE A 297 -24.65 12.13 -17.02
N LEU A 298 -24.17 11.64 -18.16
CA LEU A 298 -23.31 10.45 -18.22
C LEU A 298 -22.02 10.62 -17.42
N ALA A 299 -21.38 11.79 -17.49
CA ALA A 299 -20.18 12.07 -16.72
C ALA A 299 -20.44 12.05 -15.21
N HIS A 300 -21.53 12.67 -14.74
CA HIS A 300 -21.89 12.67 -13.33
C HIS A 300 -22.29 11.27 -12.84
N THR A 301 -23.11 10.55 -13.61
CA THR A 301 -23.51 9.17 -13.29
C THR A 301 -22.30 8.24 -13.22
N PHE A 302 -21.37 8.35 -14.16
CA PHE A 302 -20.14 7.55 -14.17
C PHE A 302 -19.26 7.83 -12.93
N VAL A 303 -18.98 9.11 -12.64
CA VAL A 303 -18.13 9.52 -11.53
C VAL A 303 -18.76 9.15 -10.18
N TYR A 304 -20.04 9.50 -9.98
CA TYR A 304 -20.74 9.21 -8.73
C TYR A 304 -20.99 7.72 -8.56
N GLY A 305 -21.33 7.00 -9.63
CA GLY A 305 -21.53 5.56 -9.61
C GLY A 305 -20.29 4.80 -9.14
N ILE A 306 -19.12 5.08 -9.74
CA ILE A 306 -17.86 4.47 -9.30
C ILE A 306 -17.55 4.82 -7.84
N THR A 307 -17.74 6.08 -7.45
CA THR A 307 -17.46 6.54 -6.09
C THR A 307 -18.36 5.83 -5.06
N ILE A 308 -19.66 5.69 -5.35
CA ILE A 308 -20.62 5.01 -4.49
C ILE A 308 -20.28 3.52 -4.37
N ILE A 309 -20.00 2.84 -5.49
CA ILE A 309 -19.63 1.42 -5.48
C ILE A 309 -18.34 1.19 -4.67
N ALA A 310 -17.35 2.08 -4.80
CA ALA A 310 -16.12 2.01 -4.04
C ALA A 310 -16.33 2.25 -2.53
N LEU A 311 -17.29 3.10 -2.14
CA LEU A 311 -17.61 3.37 -0.74
C LEU A 311 -18.55 2.34 -0.10
N LEU A 312 -19.32 1.61 -0.91
CA LEU A 312 -20.36 0.70 -0.44
C LEU A 312 -19.90 -0.27 0.66
N PRO A 313 -18.71 -0.91 0.58
CA PRO A 313 -18.17 -1.75 1.66
C PRO A 313 -18.06 -1.05 3.02
N ARG A 314 -17.69 0.23 3.01
CA ARG A 314 -17.46 1.03 4.22
C ARG A 314 -18.77 1.45 4.84
N ILE A 315 -19.67 1.96 4.01
CA ILE A 315 -21.02 2.34 4.43
C ILE A 315 -21.71 1.12 5.05
N TYR A 316 -21.60 -0.03 4.40
CA TYR A 316 -22.26 -1.23 4.87
C TYR A 316 -21.69 -1.78 6.18
N VAL A 317 -20.36 -1.76 6.37
CA VAL A 317 -19.76 -2.17 7.65
C VAL A 317 -20.09 -1.21 8.80
N ILE A 318 -20.16 0.09 8.51
CA ILE A 318 -20.62 1.08 9.51
C ILE A 318 -22.08 0.81 9.88
N TYR A 319 -22.93 0.52 8.90
CA TYR A 319 -24.31 0.15 9.16
C TYR A 319 -24.42 -1.12 10.02
N THR A 320 -23.74 -2.20 9.64
CA THR A 320 -23.82 -3.48 10.38
C THR A 320 -23.15 -3.43 11.75
N SER A 321 -22.23 -2.49 12.01
CA SER A 321 -21.65 -2.32 13.34
C SER A 321 -22.65 -1.83 14.40
N PHE A 322 -23.77 -1.22 13.98
CA PHE A 322 -24.85 -0.82 14.88
C PHE A 322 -25.98 -1.86 14.96
N LEU A 323 -25.93 -2.96 14.21
CA LEU A 323 -26.94 -4.01 14.30
C LEU A 323 -26.66 -4.93 15.48
N LYS A 324 -27.74 -5.35 16.15
CA LYS A 324 -27.72 -6.39 17.17
C LYS A 324 -27.39 -7.72 16.53
N THR A 325 -26.68 -8.57 17.26
CA THR A 325 -26.32 -9.92 16.79
C THR A 325 -26.89 -10.99 17.71
N LYS A 326 -27.35 -12.09 17.12
CA LYS A 326 -27.79 -13.30 17.84
C LYS A 326 -26.96 -14.47 17.30
N GLY A 327 -25.88 -14.79 18.00
CA GLY A 327 -24.86 -15.70 17.48
C GLY A 327 -24.14 -15.10 16.27
N ARG A 328 -24.22 -15.76 15.11
CA ARG A 328 -23.57 -15.32 13.86
C ARG A 328 -24.44 -14.45 12.96
N ILE A 329 -25.70 -14.21 13.35
CA ILE A 329 -26.71 -13.56 12.50
C ILE A 329 -26.98 -12.14 13.01
N PHE A 330 -27.13 -11.21 12.07
CA PHE A 330 -27.59 -9.85 12.35
C PHE A 330 -29.11 -9.83 12.53
N VAL A 331 -29.58 -9.08 13.53
CA VAL A 331 -30.99 -8.83 13.79
C VAL A 331 -31.28 -7.37 13.41
N GLU A 332 -32.49 -7.08 12.93
CA GLU A 332 -32.90 -5.74 12.47
C GLU A 332 -33.03 -4.69 13.59
N GLU A 333 -32.68 -5.04 14.83
CA GLU A 333 -32.62 -4.12 15.97
C GLU A 333 -31.26 -3.40 16.02
N PHE A 334 -31.26 -2.09 16.26
CA PHE A 334 -30.03 -1.36 16.55
C PHE A 334 -29.55 -1.61 17.99
N SER A 335 -28.26 -1.82 18.17
CA SER A 335 -27.62 -1.99 19.46
C SER A 335 -26.14 -1.57 19.44
N LEU A 336 -25.62 -1.19 20.61
CA LEU A 336 -24.19 -0.95 20.84
C LEU A 336 -23.46 -2.17 21.45
N ASP A 337 -24.12 -3.32 21.54
CA ASP A 337 -23.54 -4.55 22.13
C ASP A 337 -22.25 -4.97 21.43
N SER A 338 -22.19 -4.87 20.11
CA SER A 338 -20.99 -5.15 19.32
C SER A 338 -19.80 -4.28 19.74
N TYR A 339 -20.04 -2.99 20.05
CA TYR A 339 -19.01 -2.10 20.58
C TYR A 339 -18.64 -2.43 22.02
N ARG A 340 -19.62 -2.72 22.88
CA ARG A 340 -19.37 -3.14 24.27
C ARG A 340 -18.46 -4.38 24.30
N ILE A 341 -18.81 -5.42 23.55
CA ILE A 341 -18.03 -6.66 23.44
C ILE A 341 -16.63 -6.37 22.87
N ALA A 342 -16.53 -5.51 21.85
CA ALA A 342 -15.25 -5.13 21.27
C ALA A 342 -14.33 -4.45 22.29
N PHE A 343 -14.83 -3.50 23.08
CA PHE A 343 -14.04 -2.83 24.11
C PHE A 343 -13.69 -3.73 25.29
N GLU A 344 -14.64 -4.55 25.76
CA GLU A 344 -14.43 -5.48 26.89
C GLU A 344 -13.43 -6.59 26.55
N ARG A 345 -13.55 -7.21 25.38
CA ARG A 345 -12.74 -8.38 25.00
C ARG A 345 -11.48 -8.04 24.21
N LEU A 346 -11.51 -6.96 23.44
CA LEU A 346 -10.48 -6.63 22.44
C LEU A 346 -9.99 -5.18 22.58
N GLY A 347 -10.33 -4.48 23.66
CA GLY A 347 -9.85 -3.11 23.94
C GLY A 347 -8.32 -3.03 24.02
N SER A 348 -7.67 -4.07 24.53
CA SER A 348 -6.20 -4.18 24.53
C SER A 348 -5.62 -4.14 23.12
N SER A 349 -6.26 -4.79 22.14
CA SER A 349 -5.79 -4.76 20.73
C SER A 349 -5.86 -3.37 20.12
N ILE A 350 -6.84 -2.54 20.50
CA ILE A 350 -6.91 -1.14 20.09
C ILE A 350 -5.70 -0.38 20.66
N GLN A 351 -5.48 -0.48 21.97
CA GLN A 351 -4.36 0.19 22.65
C GLN A 351 -3.00 -0.24 22.11
N ILE A 352 -2.77 -1.56 21.99
CA ILE A 352 -1.54 -2.14 21.43
C ILE A 352 -1.27 -1.59 20.03
N THR A 353 -2.31 -1.45 19.18
CA THR A 353 -2.14 -0.89 17.84
C THR A 353 -1.59 0.53 17.89
N PHE A 354 -2.14 1.40 18.74
CA PHE A 354 -1.63 2.77 18.89
C PHE A 354 -0.20 2.79 19.44
N VAL A 355 0.11 1.97 20.45
CA VAL A 355 1.46 1.90 21.03
C VAL A 355 2.49 1.47 19.97
N LEU A 356 2.22 0.37 19.25
CA LEU A 356 3.11 -0.11 18.20
C LEU A 356 3.24 0.89 17.05
N ALA A 357 2.13 1.55 16.66
CA ALA A 357 2.13 2.53 15.59
C ALA A 357 2.94 3.78 15.97
N ILE A 358 2.74 4.33 17.17
CA ILE A 358 3.49 5.51 17.64
C ILE A 358 4.99 5.18 17.74
N ALA A 359 5.34 4.03 18.32
CA ALA A 359 6.74 3.61 18.43
C ALA A 359 7.40 3.44 17.05
N ALA A 360 6.70 2.79 16.10
CA ALA A 360 7.19 2.66 14.73
C ALA A 360 7.30 4.03 14.02
N MET A 361 6.35 4.94 14.25
CA MET A 361 6.36 6.28 13.66
C MET A 361 7.56 7.12 14.10
N VAL A 362 7.98 7.02 15.36
CA VAL A 362 9.20 7.70 15.85
C VAL A 362 10.41 7.25 15.05
N ILE A 363 10.57 5.93 14.86
CA ILE A 363 11.67 5.36 14.06
C ILE A 363 11.56 5.80 12.60
N ILE A 364 10.36 5.74 12.02
CA ILE A 364 10.09 6.13 10.63
C ILE A 364 10.50 7.57 10.39
N VAL A 365 10.03 8.52 11.21
CA VAL A 365 10.30 9.94 11.01
C VAL A 365 11.79 10.23 11.14
N ILE A 366 12.44 9.73 12.19
CA ILE A 366 13.88 9.95 12.41
C ILE A 366 14.70 9.41 11.24
N LEU A 367 14.52 8.13 10.90
CA LEU A 367 15.30 7.51 9.81
C LEU A 367 14.96 8.12 8.46
N SER A 368 13.69 8.42 8.18
CA SER A 368 13.28 8.95 6.87
C SER A 368 13.84 10.33 6.60
N VAL A 369 13.86 11.21 7.60
CA VAL A 369 14.42 12.55 7.49
C VAL A 369 15.92 12.47 7.21
N LEU A 370 16.63 11.63 7.94
CA LEU A 370 18.08 11.45 7.76
C LEU A 370 18.38 10.88 6.37
N ILE A 371 17.66 9.85 5.94
CA ILE A 371 17.81 9.25 4.61
C ILE A 371 17.53 10.30 3.54
N ALA A 372 16.37 10.97 3.59
CA ALA A 372 15.99 11.98 2.60
C ALA A 372 17.02 13.10 2.47
N TYR A 373 17.56 13.60 3.60
CA TYR A 373 18.60 14.60 3.59
C TYR A 373 19.91 14.09 2.95
N ILE A 374 20.37 12.92 3.37
CA ILE A 374 21.62 12.33 2.92
C ILE A 374 21.57 11.96 1.43
N THR A 375 20.47 11.40 0.95
CA THR A 375 20.30 11.00 -0.46
C THR A 375 20.19 12.19 -1.40
N VAL A 376 19.56 13.29 -0.97
CA VAL A 376 19.35 14.48 -1.81
C VAL A 376 20.54 15.44 -1.75
N ARG A 377 21.09 15.73 -0.56
CA ARG A 377 22.13 16.75 -0.38
C ARG A 377 23.55 16.23 -0.53
N ARG A 378 23.76 14.92 -0.38
CA ARG A 378 25.09 14.30 -0.36
C ARG A 378 25.16 13.12 -1.34
N PRO A 379 25.02 13.32 -2.66
CA PRO A 379 25.08 12.22 -3.61
C PRO A 379 26.45 11.55 -3.60
N ASN A 380 26.50 10.28 -3.22
CA ASN A 380 27.66 9.40 -3.32
C ASN A 380 27.17 7.95 -3.45
N ASN A 381 28.07 6.99 -3.72
CA ASN A 381 27.67 5.62 -3.99
C ASN A 381 26.93 4.94 -2.82
N ILE A 382 27.32 5.21 -1.57
CA ILE A 382 26.68 4.66 -0.37
C ILE A 382 25.26 5.21 -0.25
N ASN A 383 25.11 6.53 -0.39
CA ASN A 383 23.83 7.22 -0.24
C ASN A 383 22.86 6.88 -1.38
N ASN A 384 23.36 6.74 -2.61
CA ASN A 384 22.56 6.28 -3.75
C ASN A 384 22.10 4.82 -3.57
N SER A 385 22.95 3.98 -2.99
CA SER A 385 22.59 2.60 -2.65
C SER A 385 21.55 2.58 -1.54
N LEU A 386 21.70 3.42 -0.51
CA LEU A 386 20.73 3.57 0.57
C LEU A 386 19.36 4.02 0.04
N ASP A 387 19.31 4.96 -0.92
CA ASP A 387 18.05 5.35 -1.56
C ASP A 387 17.36 4.16 -2.24
N THR A 388 18.14 3.32 -2.93
CA THR A 388 17.63 2.11 -3.60
C THR A 388 17.15 1.05 -2.61
N VAL A 389 17.95 0.74 -1.58
CA VAL A 389 17.61 -0.24 -0.54
C VAL A 389 16.39 0.23 0.26
N SER A 390 16.24 1.54 0.48
CA SER A 390 15.06 2.10 1.15
C SER A 390 13.76 1.87 0.39
N MET A 391 13.79 1.66 -0.94
CA MET A 391 12.60 1.34 -1.72
C MET A 391 12.25 -0.16 -1.71
N PHE A 392 13.23 -1.02 -1.41
CA PHE A 392 13.08 -2.46 -1.50
C PHE A 392 11.88 -3.04 -0.71
N PRO A 393 11.50 -2.51 0.48
CA PRO A 393 10.33 -2.98 1.21
C PRO A 393 8.99 -2.83 0.47
N PHE A 394 8.90 -2.01 -0.59
CA PHE A 394 7.70 -1.97 -1.45
C PHE A 394 7.55 -3.22 -2.33
N ILE A 395 8.68 -3.87 -2.65
CA ILE A 395 8.75 -5.00 -3.56
C ILE A 395 8.49 -6.31 -2.81
N VAL A 396 8.81 -6.35 -1.52
CA VAL A 396 8.71 -7.55 -0.68
C VAL A 396 7.30 -7.69 -0.08
N PRO A 397 6.57 -8.77 -0.38
CA PRO A 397 5.33 -9.10 0.30
C PRO A 397 5.45 -9.14 1.82
N GLY A 398 4.37 -8.75 2.51
CA GLY A 398 4.37 -8.69 3.96
C GLY A 398 4.61 -10.04 4.64
N SER A 399 4.06 -11.12 4.08
CA SER A 399 4.29 -12.48 4.60
C SER A 399 5.76 -12.88 4.52
N ILE A 400 6.42 -12.56 3.41
CA ILE A 400 7.86 -12.82 3.20
C ILE A 400 8.70 -12.09 4.25
N LEU A 401 8.45 -10.80 4.46
CA LEU A 401 9.17 -10.06 5.48
C LEU A 401 8.90 -10.60 6.89
N GLY A 402 7.67 -11.04 7.18
CA GLY A 402 7.32 -11.65 8.47
C GLY A 402 8.12 -12.91 8.74
N ILE A 403 8.16 -13.84 7.79
CA ILE A 403 8.95 -15.08 7.90
C ILE A 403 10.43 -14.75 8.01
N ALA A 404 10.94 -13.84 7.16
CA ALA A 404 12.35 -13.45 7.18
C ALA A 404 12.76 -12.93 8.56
N LEU A 405 12.01 -11.99 9.12
CA LEU A 405 12.27 -11.43 10.45
C LEU A 405 12.14 -12.49 11.54
N LEU A 406 11.07 -13.28 11.51
CA LEU A 406 10.80 -14.29 12.53
C LEU A 406 11.91 -15.34 12.56
N THR A 407 12.25 -15.92 11.41
CA THR A 407 13.30 -16.95 11.30
C THR A 407 14.68 -16.43 11.67
N SER A 408 15.00 -15.18 11.30
CA SER A 408 16.33 -14.60 11.52
C SER A 408 16.55 -14.10 12.95
N PHE A 409 15.48 -13.77 13.67
CA PHE A 409 15.54 -13.27 15.04
C PHE A 409 14.82 -14.20 16.05
N ASN A 410 14.79 -15.51 15.76
CA ASN A 410 14.26 -16.54 16.67
C ASN A 410 15.31 -17.14 17.61
N SER A 411 16.56 -16.69 17.55
CA SER A 411 17.66 -17.20 18.37
C SER A 411 18.59 -16.10 18.83
N LYS A 412 19.40 -16.38 19.86
CA LYS A 412 20.51 -15.50 20.29
C LYS A 412 21.48 -15.27 19.11
N PRO A 413 22.20 -14.12 19.06
CA PRO A 413 22.34 -13.10 20.10
C PRO A 413 21.19 -12.08 20.18
N LEU A 414 20.42 -11.90 19.11
CA LEU A 414 19.30 -10.95 19.04
C LEU A 414 17.96 -11.71 18.91
N LEU A 415 17.41 -12.13 20.04
CA LEU A 415 16.11 -12.78 20.10
C LEU A 415 14.99 -11.72 20.14
N LEU A 416 14.34 -11.49 19.00
CA LEU A 416 13.23 -10.54 18.87
C LEU A 416 11.88 -11.24 18.70
N SER A 417 11.89 -12.51 18.32
CA SER A 417 10.70 -13.36 18.23
C SER A 417 9.89 -13.30 19.53
N GLY A 418 8.57 -13.17 19.39
CA GLY A 418 7.64 -13.07 20.51
C GLY A 418 7.52 -11.70 21.18
N THR A 419 8.36 -10.72 20.80
CA THR A 419 8.37 -9.37 21.41
C THR A 419 7.61 -8.34 20.57
N ALA A 420 7.20 -7.21 21.18
CA ALA A 420 6.65 -6.07 20.43
C ALA A 420 7.65 -5.45 19.45
N LEU A 421 8.96 -5.58 19.73
CA LEU A 421 10.02 -4.92 18.97
C LEU A 421 10.11 -5.43 17.52
N ILE A 422 9.92 -6.73 17.29
CA ILE A 422 9.93 -7.29 15.93
C ILE A 422 8.80 -6.72 15.05
N MET A 423 7.64 -6.43 15.65
CA MET A 423 6.51 -5.80 14.96
C MET A 423 6.79 -4.32 14.69
N ILE A 424 7.36 -3.59 15.66
CA ILE A 424 7.75 -2.18 15.50
C ILE A 424 8.76 -2.04 14.36
N ILE A 425 9.80 -2.89 14.32
CA ILE A 425 10.81 -2.91 13.27
C ILE A 425 10.17 -3.22 11.91
N SER A 426 9.28 -4.23 11.87
CA SER A 426 8.57 -4.59 10.64
C SER A 426 7.74 -3.43 10.08
N PHE A 427 6.97 -2.76 10.94
CA PHE A 427 6.19 -1.59 10.57
C PHE A 427 7.08 -0.44 10.10
N ALA A 428 8.17 -0.18 10.81
CA ALA A 428 9.12 0.86 10.45
C ALA A 428 9.70 0.61 9.05
N ILE A 429 10.28 -0.56 8.80
CA ILE A 429 10.91 -0.89 7.52
C ILE A 429 9.93 -0.81 6.35
N ARG A 430 8.71 -1.31 6.53
CA ARG A 430 7.72 -1.33 5.44
C ARG A 430 7.11 0.03 5.14
N ARG A 431 7.05 0.93 6.13
CA ARG A 431 6.33 2.22 6.01
C ARG A 431 7.25 3.44 5.95
N LEU A 432 8.52 3.28 6.28
CA LEU A 432 9.57 4.29 6.07
C LEU A 432 9.62 4.86 4.64
N PRO A 433 9.46 4.07 3.56
CA PRO A 433 9.66 4.58 2.21
C PRO A 433 8.70 5.73 1.81
N TYR A 434 7.47 5.73 2.34
CA TYR A 434 6.51 6.82 2.13
C TYR A 434 7.04 8.15 2.67
N THR A 435 7.60 8.14 3.89
CA THR A 435 8.12 9.34 4.54
C THR A 435 9.42 9.81 3.89
N VAL A 436 10.29 8.89 3.46
CA VAL A 436 11.51 9.25 2.69
C VAL A 436 11.14 9.97 1.40
N ARG A 437 10.23 9.40 0.60
CA ARG A 437 9.88 9.99 -0.71
C ARG A 437 9.21 11.35 -0.58
N SER A 438 8.27 11.47 0.36
CA SER A 438 7.59 12.74 0.63
C SER A 438 8.56 13.82 1.12
N SER A 439 9.47 13.48 2.04
CA SER A 439 10.48 14.42 2.56
C SER A 439 11.50 14.81 1.49
N ALA A 440 11.98 13.85 0.71
CA ALA A 440 12.93 14.09 -0.39
C ALA A 440 12.30 14.95 -1.50
N ALA A 441 11.01 14.77 -1.81
CA ALA A 441 10.31 15.55 -2.83
C ALA A 441 10.26 17.05 -2.48
N ILE A 442 10.02 17.40 -1.21
CA ILE A 442 10.08 18.79 -0.75
C ILE A 442 11.52 19.29 -0.73
N LEU A 443 12.46 18.48 -0.25
CA LEU A 443 13.87 18.88 -0.16
C LEU A 443 14.49 19.19 -1.53
N ASN A 444 14.13 18.43 -2.57
CA ASN A 444 14.57 18.67 -3.94
C ASN A 444 14.10 20.02 -4.50
N GLN A 445 12.98 20.56 -4.00
CA GLN A 445 12.48 21.88 -4.41
C GLN A 445 13.18 23.03 -3.69
N ILE A 446 13.82 22.76 -2.54
CA ILE A 446 14.54 23.77 -1.77
C ILE A 446 15.94 23.95 -2.36
N SER A 447 16.24 25.16 -2.84
CA SER A 447 17.56 25.49 -3.39
C SER A 447 18.68 25.24 -2.38
N LYS A 448 19.77 24.62 -2.85
CA LYS A 448 20.96 24.34 -2.03
C LYS A 448 21.63 25.62 -1.51
N SER A 449 21.48 26.73 -2.23
CA SER A 449 21.99 28.05 -1.85
C SER A 449 21.51 28.53 -0.47
N VAL A 450 20.33 28.08 -0.02
CA VAL A 450 19.79 28.42 1.32
C VAL A 450 20.67 27.83 2.43
N GLU A 451 21.15 26.60 2.24
CA GLU A 451 22.04 25.93 3.19
C GLU A 451 23.46 26.51 3.12
N GLU A 452 23.94 26.79 1.90
CA GLU A 452 25.25 27.39 1.65
C GLU A 452 25.35 28.79 2.26
N ALA A 453 24.30 29.61 2.17
CA ALA A 453 24.25 30.93 2.79
C ALA A 453 24.37 30.84 4.32
N ALA A 454 23.65 29.91 4.96
CA ALA A 454 23.76 29.70 6.40
C ALA A 454 25.16 29.25 6.83
N ILE A 455 25.79 28.36 6.05
CA ILE A 455 27.16 27.88 6.30
C ILE A 455 28.18 29.02 6.11
N SER A 456 28.04 29.84 5.07
CA SER A 456 28.92 31.00 4.83
C SER A 456 28.82 32.06 5.93
N LEU A 457 27.67 32.19 6.59
CA LEU A 457 27.48 33.04 7.78
C LEU A 457 28.00 32.40 9.08
N GLY A 458 28.69 31.25 9.00
CA GLY A 458 29.34 30.59 10.14
C GLY A 458 28.51 29.50 10.83
N ALA A 459 27.35 29.10 10.30
CA ALA A 459 26.63 27.95 10.84
C ALA A 459 27.33 26.62 10.48
N SER A 460 27.42 25.69 11.42
CA SER A 460 27.90 24.33 11.13
C SER A 460 26.86 23.54 10.33
N ASN A 461 27.29 22.53 9.56
CA ASN A 461 26.38 21.67 8.79
C ASN A 461 25.22 21.10 9.63
N MET A 462 25.50 20.70 10.89
CA MET A 462 24.47 20.14 11.78
C MET A 462 23.49 21.23 12.26
N LYS A 463 24.00 22.42 12.57
CA LYS A 463 23.16 23.57 12.94
C LYS A 463 22.29 24.02 11.78
N THR A 464 22.84 24.08 10.56
CA THR A 464 22.09 24.39 9.33
C THR A 464 20.98 23.37 9.09
N PHE A 465 21.27 22.07 9.25
CA PHE A 465 20.25 21.03 9.11
C PHE A 465 19.08 21.23 10.08
N PHE A 466 19.34 21.31 11.39
CA PHE A 466 18.27 21.38 12.39
C PHE A 466 17.51 22.72 12.38
N ARG A 467 18.17 23.85 12.08
CA ARG A 467 17.55 25.18 12.14
C ARG A 467 16.95 25.65 10.83
N ILE A 468 17.43 25.17 9.69
CA ILE A 468 17.03 25.65 8.36
C ILE A 468 16.38 24.51 7.58
N THR A 469 17.14 23.47 7.24
CA THR A 469 16.68 22.42 6.33
C THR A 469 15.50 21.62 6.89
N LEU A 470 15.58 21.19 8.15
CA LEU A 470 14.57 20.37 8.81
C LEU A 470 13.21 21.09 8.92
N PRO A 471 13.11 22.34 9.42
CA PRO A 471 11.86 23.10 9.39
C PRO A 471 11.30 23.30 7.99
N MET A 472 12.15 23.60 7.00
CA MET A 472 11.70 23.85 5.63
C MET A 472 11.13 22.60 4.94
N MET A 473 11.63 21.40 5.27
CA MET A 473 11.05 20.14 4.76
C MET A 473 9.87 19.61 5.57
N GLY A 474 9.45 20.32 6.63
CA GLY A 474 8.46 19.86 7.60
C GLY A 474 7.12 19.42 6.99
N SER A 475 6.66 20.13 5.94
CA SER A 475 5.43 19.77 5.22
C SER A 475 5.54 18.39 4.53
N GLY A 476 6.71 18.06 3.98
CA GLY A 476 7.01 16.76 3.38
C GLY A 476 7.11 15.66 4.42
N ILE A 477 7.71 15.95 5.58
CA ILE A 477 7.81 15.02 6.70
C ILE A 477 6.42 14.67 7.21
N ILE A 478 5.60 15.66 7.53
CA ILE A 478 4.24 15.45 8.07
C ILE A 478 3.38 14.69 7.07
N ALA A 479 3.42 15.09 5.79
CA ALA A 479 2.68 14.42 4.74
C ALA A 479 3.04 12.92 4.64
N GLY A 480 4.34 12.63 4.61
CA GLY A 480 4.85 11.27 4.58
C GLY A 480 4.51 10.48 5.84
N ALA A 481 4.63 11.11 7.01
CA ALA A 481 4.36 10.49 8.29
C ALA A 481 2.90 10.05 8.43
N ILE A 482 1.95 10.87 7.95
CA ILE A 482 0.52 10.50 7.98
C ILE A 482 0.23 9.34 7.00
N LEU A 483 0.86 9.33 5.82
CA LEU A 483 0.76 8.19 4.90
C LEU A 483 1.33 6.91 5.53
N SER A 484 2.48 6.99 6.18
CA SER A 484 3.07 5.87 6.92
C SER A 484 2.12 5.39 8.03
N TRP A 485 1.62 6.29 8.87
CA TRP A 485 0.69 6.02 9.96
C TRP A 485 -0.56 5.26 9.51
N ILE A 486 -1.24 5.80 8.50
CA ILE A 486 -2.41 5.20 7.87
C ILE A 486 -2.14 3.75 7.46
N ASN A 487 -1.00 3.50 6.82
CA ASN A 487 -0.65 2.18 6.33
C ASN A 487 -0.16 1.23 7.45
N ILE A 488 0.25 1.74 8.63
CA ILE A 488 0.54 0.90 9.80
C ILE A 488 -0.75 0.34 10.38
N PHE A 489 -1.78 1.18 10.54
CA PHE A 489 -3.07 0.76 11.07
C PHE A 489 -3.71 -0.33 10.20
N SER A 490 -3.54 -0.21 8.89
CA SER A 490 -4.08 -1.17 7.93
C SER A 490 -3.21 -2.41 7.68
N GLU A 491 -2.15 -2.61 8.47
CA GLU A 491 -1.21 -3.70 8.24
C GLU A 491 -1.68 -5.03 8.85
N LEU A 492 -1.79 -6.06 8.01
CA LEU A 492 -2.15 -7.44 8.40
C LEU A 492 -1.07 -8.44 7.96
N SER A 493 -0.65 -8.40 6.70
CA SER A 493 0.17 -9.42 6.04
C SER A 493 1.46 -9.80 6.77
N THR A 494 2.21 -8.84 7.33
CA THR A 494 3.38 -9.20 8.15
C THR A 494 3.01 -9.52 9.59
N SER A 495 2.07 -8.74 10.14
CA SER A 495 1.71 -8.81 11.56
C SER A 495 1.10 -10.16 11.95
N ILE A 496 0.36 -10.82 11.05
CA ILE A 496 -0.26 -12.12 11.29
C ILE A 496 0.75 -13.25 11.52
N ILE A 497 2.00 -13.09 11.05
CA ILE A 497 3.08 -14.05 11.26
C ILE A 497 3.87 -13.73 12.55
N LEU A 498 3.96 -12.44 12.91
CA LEU A 498 4.82 -11.97 13.99
C LEU A 498 4.11 -11.82 15.34
N TYR A 499 2.79 -11.73 15.36
CA TYR A 499 2.07 -11.41 16.58
C TYR A 499 2.09 -12.56 17.60
N THR A 500 1.99 -12.17 18.86
CA THR A 500 1.68 -13.05 19.98
C THR A 500 0.41 -12.54 20.67
N GLY A 501 -0.07 -13.26 21.69
CA GLY A 501 -1.26 -12.84 22.45
C GLY A 501 -1.17 -11.39 22.95
N ASN A 502 0.03 -10.91 23.31
CA ASN A 502 0.26 -9.59 23.88
C ASN A 502 0.54 -8.49 22.84
N THR A 503 0.67 -8.84 21.56
CA THR A 503 0.97 -7.90 20.48
C THR A 503 -0.09 -7.91 19.36
N ARG A 504 -1.24 -8.52 19.63
CA ARG A 504 -2.38 -8.60 18.71
C ARG A 504 -2.95 -7.21 18.41
N THR A 505 -2.79 -6.76 17.17
CA THR A 505 -3.33 -5.48 16.68
C THR A 505 -4.82 -5.57 16.34
N ILE A 506 -5.46 -4.41 16.13
CA ILE A 506 -6.85 -4.29 15.71
C ILE A 506 -7.10 -4.98 14.37
N SER A 507 -6.16 -4.91 13.42
CA SER A 507 -6.27 -5.58 12.12
C SER A 507 -6.30 -7.10 12.26
N ILE A 508 -5.47 -7.66 13.15
CA ILE A 508 -5.50 -9.09 13.48
C ILE A 508 -6.78 -9.44 14.23
N ALA A 509 -7.23 -8.59 15.15
CA ALA A 509 -8.47 -8.78 15.89
C ALA A 509 -9.69 -8.83 14.96
N ILE A 510 -9.82 -7.91 14.01
CA ILE A 510 -10.89 -7.94 13.00
C ILE A 510 -10.83 -9.25 12.22
N TYR A 511 -9.66 -9.59 11.65
CA TYR A 511 -9.47 -10.80 10.86
C TYR A 511 -9.91 -12.08 11.61
N THR A 512 -9.47 -12.21 12.86
CA THR A 512 -9.80 -13.37 13.71
C THR A 512 -11.27 -13.41 14.11
N GLU A 513 -11.93 -12.27 14.37
CA GLU A 513 -13.37 -12.23 14.63
C GLU A 513 -14.20 -12.58 13.39
N VAL A 514 -13.77 -12.16 12.19
CA VAL A 514 -14.41 -12.58 10.92
C VAL A 514 -14.35 -14.09 10.76
N ILE A 515 -13.19 -14.71 10.98
CA ILE A 515 -13.02 -16.17 10.88
C ILE A 515 -13.86 -16.92 11.92
N ARG A 516 -14.01 -16.36 13.12
CA ARG A 516 -14.86 -16.95 14.17
C ARG A 516 -16.36 -16.82 13.90
N GLY A 517 -16.75 -16.02 12.90
CA GLY A 517 -18.15 -15.69 12.60
C GLY A 517 -18.74 -14.65 13.56
N SER A 518 -17.91 -13.93 14.30
CA SER A 518 -18.29 -12.85 15.21
C SER A 518 -18.43 -11.53 14.44
N TYR A 519 -19.40 -11.52 13.51
CA TYR A 519 -19.52 -10.46 12.51
C TYR A 519 -19.87 -9.09 13.11
N GLY A 520 -20.69 -9.02 14.16
CA GLY A 520 -20.98 -7.75 14.84
C GLY A 520 -19.72 -7.10 15.43
N THR A 521 -18.93 -7.87 16.17
CA THR A 521 -17.66 -7.41 16.76
C THR A 521 -16.65 -7.02 15.67
N ALA A 522 -16.55 -7.82 14.61
CA ALA A 522 -15.68 -7.51 13.46
C ALA A 522 -16.09 -6.20 12.76
N ALA A 523 -17.39 -5.96 12.58
CA ALA A 523 -17.91 -4.72 12.02
C ALA A 523 -17.60 -3.53 12.94
N ALA A 524 -17.82 -3.65 14.26
CA ALA A 524 -17.50 -2.60 15.22
C ALA A 524 -16.01 -2.20 15.19
N LEU A 525 -15.09 -3.18 15.24
CA LEU A 525 -13.66 -2.92 15.14
C LEU A 525 -13.26 -2.33 13.78
N SER A 526 -13.88 -2.79 12.70
CA SER A 526 -13.66 -2.25 11.34
C SER A 526 -14.14 -0.80 11.21
N THR A 527 -15.26 -0.46 11.84
CA THR A 527 -15.77 0.92 11.92
C THR A 527 -14.81 1.79 12.74
N ILE A 528 -14.32 1.33 13.89
CA ILE A 528 -13.31 2.06 14.68
C ILE A 528 -12.07 2.34 13.84
N LEU A 529 -11.54 1.32 13.16
CA LEU A 529 -10.37 1.47 12.29
C LEU A 529 -10.63 2.48 11.16
N THR A 530 -11.79 2.37 10.50
CA THR A 530 -12.20 3.28 9.43
C THR A 530 -12.27 4.73 9.92
N VAL A 531 -12.85 4.98 11.10
CA VAL A 531 -12.92 6.31 11.70
C VAL A 531 -11.51 6.85 11.98
N VAL A 532 -10.63 6.06 12.59
CA VAL A 532 -9.23 6.47 12.85
C VAL A 532 -8.52 6.84 11.55
N THR A 533 -8.70 6.05 10.50
CA THR A 533 -8.11 6.28 9.18
C THR A 533 -8.65 7.55 8.52
N VAL A 534 -9.96 7.76 8.54
CA VAL A 534 -10.61 8.96 7.98
C VAL A 534 -10.16 10.21 8.74
N VAL A 535 -10.17 10.19 10.06
CA VAL A 535 -9.71 11.32 10.89
C VAL A 535 -8.24 11.64 10.60
N SER A 536 -7.38 10.63 10.49
CA SER A 536 -5.96 10.81 10.15
C SER A 536 -5.80 11.50 8.79
N LEU A 537 -6.61 11.12 7.80
CA LEU A 537 -6.59 11.73 6.48
C LEU A 537 -7.14 13.18 6.48
N LEU A 538 -8.20 13.45 7.24
CA LEU A 538 -8.72 14.82 7.37
C LEU A 538 -7.69 15.75 8.03
N ILE A 539 -6.96 15.25 9.04
CA ILE A 539 -5.83 15.96 9.64
C ILE A 539 -4.75 16.24 8.59
N PHE A 540 -4.41 15.27 7.74
CA PHE A 540 -3.46 15.47 6.63
C PHE A 540 -3.87 16.62 5.72
N PHE A 541 -5.13 16.65 5.26
CA PHE A 541 -5.59 17.73 4.39
C PHE A 541 -5.55 19.08 5.09
N LYS A 542 -5.90 19.13 6.38
CA LYS A 542 -5.83 20.36 7.17
C LYS A 542 -4.40 20.87 7.33
N VAL A 543 -3.43 20.00 7.63
CA VAL A 543 -2.04 20.40 7.89
C VAL A 543 -1.28 20.73 6.61
N THR A 544 -1.50 19.97 5.54
CA THR A 544 -0.80 20.21 4.27
C THR A 544 -1.35 21.39 3.48
N GLY A 545 -2.55 21.87 3.84
CA GLY A 545 -3.29 22.87 3.05
C GLY A 545 -3.70 22.36 1.66
N LYS A 546 -3.44 21.09 1.35
CA LYS A 546 -3.77 20.47 0.08
C LYS A 546 -5.14 19.82 0.17
N ARG A 547 -5.94 19.98 -0.89
CA ARG A 547 -7.24 19.31 -1.06
C ARG A 547 -7.13 17.97 -1.81
N GLU A 548 -5.91 17.57 -2.17
CA GLU A 548 -5.60 16.36 -2.92
C GLU A 548 -4.37 15.68 -2.33
N ILE A 549 -4.36 14.34 -2.28
CA ILE A 549 -3.13 13.59 -2.02
C ILE A 549 -2.33 13.59 -3.32
N THR A 550 -1.19 14.26 -3.34
CA THR A 550 -0.13 14.04 -4.34
C THR A 550 0.84 13.02 -3.75
N MET A 551 0.92 11.81 -4.31
CA MET A 551 1.86 10.75 -3.92
C MET A 551 3.15 10.77 -4.73
#